data_AF-C4TAN7-F1
#
_entry.id   AF-C4TAN7-F1
#
_cell.length_a   1.000
_cell.length_b   1.000
_cell.length_c   1.000
_cell.angle_alpha   90.00
_cell.angle_beta   90.00
_cell.angle_gamma   90.00
#
_symmetry.space_group_name_H-M   'P 1'
#
loop_
_entity.id
_entity.type
_entity.pdbx_description
1 polymer ?
#
loop_
_entity_poly.entity_id
_entity_poly.type
_entity_poly.pdbx_seq_one_letter_code
_entity_poly.pdbx_strand_id
1 'polypeptide(L)'
;HTQAAAGAGGVIKMVMALRHGLLPRTLHVTEPSPKVDWSAGAVELLTEARTWPEVDRPRRAAVSAFGVSGTNAHVVLEQAPETDEPAEETGGDPVVGGTVLPWVLSGRSEAGLRGQARHLLTRAAEADPADIAHSLVTTRALFEHRAVIVGPDRDTLVAGLTSLADGNPTATVVQGTAAADVRPVFVFPGQGSQWEGMAGELLGSSPVFAARMAECDEALRAFVDWSLVDVVRGVGGAPGLERVDVVQPVLWAVMVSLAEVWRSCGVLPAAVVG
;
A
#
# COMPACT_ATOMS: atom_id res chain seq x y z
N HIS A 1 -24.61 -22.47 19.65
CA HIS A 1 -23.38 -22.91 20.37
C HIS A 1 -22.46 -23.59 19.36
N THR A 2 -21.28 -23.04 19.08
CA THR A 2 -20.35 -23.50 18.02
C THR A 2 -19.34 -24.55 18.50
N GLN A 3 -19.68 -25.31 19.55
CA GLN A 3 -18.88 -26.39 20.11
C GLN A 3 -17.43 -25.95 20.39
N ALA A 4 -16.44 -26.58 19.76
CA ALA A 4 -15.02 -26.28 19.95
C ALA A 4 -14.67 -24.80 19.70
N ALA A 5 -15.42 -24.11 18.82
CA ALA A 5 -15.21 -22.69 18.52
C ALA A 5 -15.97 -21.73 19.44
N ALA A 6 -16.70 -22.23 20.45
CA ALA A 6 -17.55 -21.39 21.30
C ALA A 6 -16.76 -20.35 22.10
N GLY A 7 -15.62 -20.74 22.69
CA GLY A 7 -14.75 -19.82 23.42
C GLY A 7 -14.20 -18.71 22.52
N ALA A 8 -13.67 -19.08 21.34
CA ALA A 8 -13.18 -18.12 20.36
C ALA A 8 -14.29 -17.18 19.85
N GLY A 9 -15.51 -17.67 19.65
CA GLY A 9 -16.67 -16.84 19.31
C GLY A 9 -16.97 -15.79 20.39
N GLY A 10 -16.85 -16.16 21.67
CA GLY A 10 -16.96 -15.23 22.80
C GLY A 10 -15.86 -14.17 22.79
N VAL A 11 -14.61 -14.56 22.49
CA VAL A 11 -13.48 -13.62 22.35
C VAL A 11 -13.71 -12.65 21.20
N ILE A 12 -14.10 -13.13 20.01
CA ILE A 12 -14.41 -12.28 18.85
C ILE A 12 -15.51 -11.27 19.20
N LYS A 13 -16.60 -11.72 19.83
CA LYS A 13 -17.68 -10.82 20.29
C LYS A 13 -17.12 -9.69 21.14
N MET A 14 -16.30 -10.02 22.14
CA MET A 14 -15.82 -9.02 23.09
C MET A 14 -14.73 -8.11 22.50
N VAL A 15 -13.87 -8.60 21.61
CA VAL A 15 -12.90 -7.76 20.87
C VAL A 15 -13.63 -6.76 19.98
N MET A 16 -14.69 -7.18 19.28
CA MET A 16 -15.51 -6.24 18.48
C MET A 16 -16.25 -5.24 19.37
N ALA A 17 -16.78 -5.68 20.51
CA ALA A 17 -17.42 -4.79 21.48
C ALA A 17 -16.46 -3.72 22.03
N LEU A 18 -15.19 -4.08 22.29
CA LEU A 18 -14.14 -3.15 22.70
C LEU A 18 -13.80 -2.15 21.58
N ARG A 19 -13.64 -2.63 20.33
CA ARG A 19 -13.33 -1.77 19.16
C ARG A 19 -14.43 -0.74 18.87
N HIS A 20 -15.69 -1.13 19.05
CA HIS A 20 -16.83 -0.26 18.73
C HIS A 20 -17.39 0.47 19.96
N GLY A 21 -16.83 0.28 21.15
CA GLY A 21 -17.36 0.88 22.38
C GLY A 21 -18.83 0.52 22.65
N LEU A 22 -19.26 -0.68 22.25
CA LEU A 22 -20.67 -1.09 22.29
C LEU A 22 -20.80 -2.54 22.78
N LEU A 23 -21.60 -2.75 23.83
CA LEU A 23 -21.98 -4.06 24.32
C LEU A 23 -23.21 -4.57 23.55
N PRO A 24 -23.09 -5.64 22.73
CA PRO A 24 -24.23 -6.17 21.99
C PRO A 24 -25.16 -6.97 22.90
N ARG A 25 -26.46 -6.87 22.64
CA ARG A 25 -27.49 -7.61 23.39
C ARG A 25 -27.29 -9.13 23.32
N THR A 26 -27.67 -9.82 24.39
CA THR A 26 -27.96 -11.25 24.35
C THR A 26 -29.38 -11.46 23.81
N LEU A 27 -29.55 -12.46 22.96
CA LEU A 27 -30.84 -12.78 22.35
C LEU A 27 -31.61 -13.80 23.20
N HIS A 28 -32.91 -13.90 22.93
CA HIS A 28 -33.83 -14.89 23.53
C HIS A 28 -33.98 -14.79 25.05
N VAL A 29 -33.78 -13.60 25.62
CA VAL A 29 -34.13 -13.30 27.01
C VAL A 29 -35.48 -12.60 27.01
N THR A 30 -36.57 -13.38 27.01
CA THR A 30 -37.93 -12.84 27.22
C THR A 30 -38.19 -12.61 28.70
N GLU A 31 -37.77 -13.55 29.54
CA GLU A 31 -37.81 -13.47 31.00
C GLU A 31 -36.51 -14.11 31.55
N PRO A 32 -35.84 -13.50 32.55
CA PRO A 32 -34.68 -14.11 33.19
C PRO A 32 -35.02 -15.46 33.85
N SER A 33 -34.06 -16.39 33.86
CA SER A 33 -34.29 -17.73 34.45
C SER A 33 -34.62 -17.64 35.95
N PRO A 34 -35.70 -18.27 36.44
CA PRO A 34 -36.08 -18.24 37.86
C PRO A 34 -35.15 -19.10 38.74
N LYS A 35 -34.23 -19.86 38.14
CA LYS A 35 -33.24 -20.68 38.86
C LYS A 35 -32.04 -19.86 39.37
N VAL A 36 -32.00 -18.56 39.06
CA VAL A 36 -30.95 -17.63 39.47
C VAL A 36 -31.63 -16.50 40.22
N ASP A 37 -31.13 -16.17 41.41
CA ASP A 37 -31.56 -14.97 42.13
C ASP A 37 -30.84 -13.74 41.53
N TRP A 38 -31.49 -13.10 40.56
CA TRP A 38 -30.96 -11.90 39.89
C TRP A 38 -30.98 -10.65 40.77
N SER A 39 -31.69 -10.67 41.90
CA SER A 39 -31.68 -9.57 42.87
C SER A 39 -30.45 -9.62 43.78
N ALA A 40 -29.86 -10.80 43.95
CA ALA A 40 -28.63 -11.00 44.67
C ALA A 40 -27.41 -10.73 43.76
N GLY A 41 -26.78 -9.56 43.93
CA GLY A 41 -25.46 -9.25 43.36
C GLY A 41 -25.45 -8.09 42.36
N ALA A 42 -24.37 -8.01 41.59
CA ALA A 42 -24.09 -6.90 40.66
C ALA A 42 -24.08 -7.34 39.18
N VAL A 43 -24.82 -8.41 38.85
CA VAL A 43 -24.87 -8.98 37.49
C VAL A 43 -26.21 -8.66 36.85
N GLU A 44 -26.17 -8.17 35.62
CA GLU A 44 -27.35 -7.84 34.82
C GLU A 44 -27.26 -8.49 33.44
N LEU A 45 -28.39 -8.96 32.91
CA LEU A 45 -28.47 -9.45 31.53
C LEU A 45 -28.50 -8.27 30.55
N LEU A 46 -27.66 -8.30 29.52
CA LEU A 46 -27.67 -7.33 28.42
C LEU A 46 -28.82 -7.62 27.45
N THR A 47 -30.08 -7.34 27.81
CA THR A 47 -31.25 -7.55 26.93
C THR A 47 -31.32 -6.55 25.78
N GLU A 48 -30.63 -5.42 25.91
CA GLU A 48 -30.49 -4.37 24.91
C GLU A 48 -29.02 -4.07 24.63
N ALA A 49 -28.73 -3.57 23.43
CA ALA A 49 -27.38 -3.11 23.10
C ALA A 49 -27.13 -1.79 23.84
N ARG A 50 -25.98 -1.65 24.48
CA ARG A 50 -25.65 -0.47 25.28
C ARG A 50 -24.26 0.05 24.92
N THR A 51 -24.12 1.37 24.83
CA THR A 51 -22.80 2.00 24.77
C THR A 51 -21.99 1.56 25.96
N TRP A 52 -20.75 1.16 25.72
CA TRP A 52 -19.83 0.76 26.77
C TRP A 52 -19.25 2.02 27.41
N PRO A 53 -19.57 2.33 28.68
CA PRO A 53 -19.16 3.59 29.30
C PRO A 53 -17.66 3.79 29.26
N GLU A 54 -17.25 5.03 29.02
CA GLU A 54 -15.87 5.48 29.16
C GLU A 54 -15.68 5.96 30.59
N VAL A 55 -14.63 5.46 31.21
CA VAL A 55 -14.24 5.73 32.59
C VAL A 55 -12.72 5.89 32.62
N ASP A 56 -12.17 6.37 33.73
CA ASP A 56 -10.73 6.55 33.93
C ASP A 56 -9.97 5.22 34.11
N ARG A 57 -10.19 4.29 33.18
CA ARG A 57 -9.50 2.99 33.04
C ARG A 57 -9.91 2.31 31.72
N PRO A 58 -9.05 1.44 31.17
CA PRO A 58 -9.40 0.62 30.00
C PRO A 58 -10.65 -0.22 30.22
N ARG A 59 -11.48 -0.36 29.17
CA ARG A 59 -12.60 -1.29 29.18
C ARG A 59 -12.06 -2.72 29.34
N ARG A 60 -12.69 -3.51 30.23
CA ARG A 60 -12.33 -4.91 30.49
C ARG A 60 -13.54 -5.81 30.42
N ALA A 61 -13.37 -6.99 29.84
CA ALA A 61 -14.37 -8.04 29.85
C ALA A 61 -13.75 -9.41 30.09
N ALA A 62 -14.58 -10.38 30.45
CA ALA A 62 -14.16 -11.75 30.59
C ALA A 62 -14.96 -12.68 29.69
N VAL A 63 -14.31 -13.73 29.20
CA VAL A 63 -14.91 -14.82 28.44
C VAL A 63 -14.69 -16.12 29.18
N SER A 64 -15.77 -16.78 29.57
CA SER A 64 -15.76 -18.10 30.19
C SER A 64 -16.20 -19.17 29.19
N ALA A 65 -15.52 -20.32 29.21
CA ALA A 65 -15.90 -21.51 28.45
C ALA A 65 -15.84 -22.74 29.36
N PHE A 66 -16.92 -23.53 29.36
CA PHE A 66 -17.08 -24.71 30.20
C PHE A 66 -17.33 -25.93 29.31
N GLY A 67 -16.35 -26.82 29.20
CA GLY A 67 -16.42 -28.01 28.38
C GLY A 67 -17.22 -29.13 29.05
N VAL A 68 -17.85 -29.99 28.26
CA VAL A 68 -18.62 -31.15 28.78
C VAL A 68 -17.76 -32.14 29.59
N SER A 69 -16.45 -32.18 29.32
CA SER A 69 -15.49 -32.97 30.10
C SER A 69 -15.25 -32.42 31.52
N GLY A 70 -15.76 -31.23 31.83
CA GLY A 70 -15.48 -30.50 33.07
C GLY A 70 -14.27 -29.56 32.99
N THR A 71 -13.58 -29.48 31.86
CA THR A 71 -12.48 -28.53 31.66
C THR A 71 -13.01 -27.12 31.45
N ASN A 72 -12.54 -26.18 32.27
CA ASN A 72 -12.98 -24.79 32.26
C ASN A 72 -11.84 -23.86 31.84
N ALA A 73 -12.16 -22.83 31.06
CA ALA A 73 -11.25 -21.76 30.70
C ALA A 73 -11.90 -20.39 30.99
N HIS A 74 -11.10 -19.43 31.44
CA HIS A 74 -11.52 -18.06 31.70
C HIS A 74 -10.43 -17.11 31.23
N VAL A 75 -10.79 -16.17 30.37
CA VAL A 75 -9.86 -15.19 29.79
C VAL A 75 -10.38 -13.79 30.10
N VAL A 76 -9.48 -12.92 30.53
CA VAL A 76 -9.73 -11.48 30.70
C VAL A 76 -9.17 -10.76 29.48
N LEU A 77 -9.98 -9.90 28.88
CA LEU A 77 -9.65 -9.05 27.75
C LEU A 77 -9.66 -7.60 28.21
N GLU A 78 -8.70 -6.82 27.73
CA GLU A 78 -8.57 -5.40 28.00
C GLU A 78 -8.51 -4.62 26.68
N GLN A 79 -9.09 -3.43 26.66
CA GLN A 79 -8.96 -2.48 25.57
C GLN A 79 -7.47 -2.19 25.30
N ALA A 80 -7.07 -2.18 24.03
CA ALA A 80 -5.74 -1.75 23.65
C ALA A 80 -5.52 -0.28 24.04
N PRO A 81 -4.29 0.13 24.41
CA PRO A 81 -3.98 1.54 24.66
C PRO A 81 -4.33 2.37 23.42
N GLU A 82 -4.88 3.57 23.64
CA GLU A 82 -5.09 4.53 22.56
C GLU A 82 -3.72 4.92 22.00
N THR A 83 -3.52 4.68 20.71
CA THR A 83 -2.33 5.12 20.00
C THR A 83 -2.64 6.53 19.51
N ASP A 84 -2.43 7.52 20.38
CA ASP A 84 -2.63 8.94 20.09
C ASP A 84 -1.51 9.53 19.23
N GLU A 85 -0.40 8.81 19.07
CA GLU A 85 0.68 9.22 18.19
C GLU A 85 0.33 8.78 16.77
N PRO A 86 0.24 9.72 15.80
CA PRO A 86 0.37 9.36 14.40
C PRO A 86 1.62 8.49 14.32
N ALA A 87 1.53 7.30 13.74
CA ALA A 87 2.71 6.48 13.50
C ALA A 87 3.76 7.41 12.87
N GLU A 88 4.91 7.59 13.53
CA GLU A 88 5.98 8.42 13.00
C GLU A 88 6.14 8.05 11.53
N GLU A 89 6.11 9.03 10.63
CA GLU A 89 6.41 8.86 9.22
C GLU A 89 7.87 8.41 9.13
N THR A 90 8.10 7.13 9.35
CA THR A 90 9.38 6.44 9.19
C THR A 90 9.77 6.30 7.71
N GLY A 91 9.00 6.92 6.81
CA GLY A 91 9.28 6.97 5.39
C GLY A 91 10.36 8.02 5.11
N GLY A 92 11.51 7.58 4.59
CA GLY A 92 12.42 8.50 3.91
C GLY A 92 11.73 9.17 2.72
N ASP A 93 12.35 10.23 2.19
CA ASP A 93 11.83 10.93 1.02
C ASP A 93 11.50 9.96 -0.12
N PRO A 94 10.37 10.17 -0.83
CA PRO A 94 9.98 9.28 -1.92
C PRO A 94 11.05 9.28 -3.01
N VAL A 95 11.38 8.09 -3.53
CA VAL A 95 12.32 7.94 -4.66
C VAL A 95 11.87 8.76 -5.87
N VAL A 96 10.56 8.76 -6.13
CA VAL A 96 9.87 9.64 -7.07
C VAL A 96 8.61 10.14 -6.37
N GLY A 97 8.54 11.43 -6.10
CA GLY A 97 7.35 12.14 -5.65
C GLY A 97 6.37 12.42 -6.78
N GLY A 98 5.23 13.00 -6.43
CA GLY A 98 4.13 13.27 -7.37
C GLY A 98 2.85 12.53 -7.00
N THR A 99 1.83 12.65 -7.84
CA THR A 99 0.50 12.08 -7.58
C THR A 99 0.30 10.67 -8.14
N VAL A 100 1.26 10.17 -8.93
CA VAL A 100 1.15 8.86 -9.58
C VAL A 100 1.37 7.74 -8.58
N LEU A 101 0.35 6.92 -8.39
CA LEU A 101 0.36 5.80 -7.45
C LEU A 101 0.29 4.45 -8.18
N PRO A 102 1.09 3.45 -7.76
CA PRO A 102 0.96 2.08 -8.22
C PRO A 102 0.08 1.26 -7.28
N TRP A 103 -1.09 0.81 -7.75
CA TRP A 103 -1.86 -0.22 -7.05
C TRP A 103 -1.45 -1.60 -7.54
N VAL A 104 -0.73 -2.33 -6.67
CA VAL A 104 -0.21 -3.68 -6.96
C VAL A 104 -1.20 -4.73 -6.44
N LEU A 105 -1.74 -5.55 -7.33
CA LEU A 105 -2.63 -6.66 -6.97
C LEU A 105 -1.99 -7.98 -7.35
N SER A 106 -2.29 -9.03 -6.57
CA SER A 106 -1.86 -10.38 -6.91
C SER A 106 -2.91 -11.44 -6.56
N GLY A 107 -2.83 -12.58 -7.24
CA GLY A 107 -3.64 -13.77 -6.96
C GLY A 107 -2.93 -15.05 -7.39
N ARG A 108 -3.34 -16.19 -6.82
CA ARG A 108 -2.82 -17.53 -7.21
C ARG A 108 -3.37 -18.04 -8.55
N SER A 109 -4.28 -17.29 -9.16
CA SER A 109 -4.86 -17.54 -10.47
C SER A 109 -5.37 -16.23 -11.06
N GLU A 110 -5.61 -16.18 -12.37
CA GLU A 110 -6.25 -15.02 -13.01
C GLU A 110 -7.64 -14.73 -12.42
N ALA A 111 -8.41 -15.78 -12.10
CA ALA A 111 -9.71 -15.62 -11.44
C ALA A 111 -9.56 -15.04 -10.02
N GLY A 112 -8.54 -15.47 -9.28
CA GLY A 112 -8.22 -14.93 -7.96
C GLY A 112 -7.81 -13.45 -8.02
N LEU A 113 -6.98 -13.09 -9.00
CA LEU A 113 -6.58 -11.70 -9.24
C LEU A 113 -7.79 -10.80 -9.56
N ARG A 114 -8.70 -11.27 -10.43
CA ARG A 114 -9.95 -10.56 -10.73
C ARG A 114 -10.87 -10.46 -9.51
N GLY A 115 -10.95 -11.52 -8.70
CA GLY A 115 -11.66 -11.51 -7.43
C GLY A 115 -11.10 -10.47 -6.45
N GLN A 116 -9.78 -10.35 -6.36
CA GLN A 116 -9.12 -9.36 -5.53
C GLN A 116 -9.43 -7.93 -5.99
N ALA A 117 -9.44 -7.68 -7.31
CA ALA A 117 -9.84 -6.38 -7.85
C ALA A 117 -11.29 -6.01 -7.48
N ARG A 118 -12.23 -6.96 -7.62
CA ARG A 118 -13.64 -6.77 -7.20
C ARG A 118 -13.76 -6.48 -5.71
N HIS A 119 -13.01 -7.19 -4.88
CA HIS A 119 -13.03 -6.96 -3.44
C HIS A 119 -12.51 -5.56 -3.11
N LEU A 120 -11.41 -5.13 -3.73
CA LEU A 120 -10.84 -3.82 -3.49
C LEU A 120 -11.77 -2.68 -3.95
N LEU A 121 -12.50 -2.85 -5.05
CA LEU A 121 -13.51 -1.85 -5.49
C LEU A 121 -14.51 -1.49 -4.38
N THR A 122 -14.90 -2.44 -3.53
CA THR A 122 -15.83 -2.19 -2.42
C THR A 122 -15.26 -1.31 -1.32
N ARG A 123 -13.93 -1.14 -1.27
CA ARG A 123 -13.21 -0.36 -0.26
C ARG A 123 -12.51 0.87 -0.84
N ALA A 124 -12.30 0.88 -2.15
CA ALA A 124 -11.54 1.90 -2.85
C ALA A 124 -12.19 3.29 -2.80
N ALA A 125 -13.44 3.44 -2.35
CA ALA A 125 -14.06 4.75 -2.13
C ALA A 125 -13.85 5.29 -0.70
N GLU A 126 -13.54 4.42 0.27
CA GLU A 126 -13.57 4.72 1.71
C GLU A 126 -12.20 5.12 2.28
N ALA A 127 -11.11 4.77 1.59
CA ALA A 127 -9.73 4.95 2.09
C ALA A 127 -8.88 5.82 1.15
N ASP A 128 -7.85 6.49 1.68
CA ASP A 128 -6.93 7.28 0.86
C ASP A 128 -6.19 6.42 -0.20
N PRO A 129 -6.00 6.90 -1.44
CA PRO A 129 -5.38 6.08 -2.49
C PRO A 129 -3.93 5.71 -2.20
N ALA A 130 -3.17 6.56 -1.50
CA ALA A 130 -1.79 6.29 -1.13
C ALA A 130 -1.72 5.22 -0.02
N ASP A 131 -2.63 5.28 0.97
CA ASP A 131 -2.75 4.25 2.00
C ASP A 131 -3.09 2.88 1.41
N ILE A 132 -3.97 2.85 0.40
CA ILE A 132 -4.27 1.64 -0.37
C ILE A 132 -3.01 1.13 -1.08
N ALA A 133 -2.29 2.00 -1.81
CA ALA A 133 -1.08 1.63 -2.54
C ALA A 133 -0.01 1.03 -1.60
N HIS A 134 0.24 1.71 -0.47
CA HIS A 134 1.16 1.25 0.56
C HIS A 134 0.74 -0.11 1.12
N SER A 135 -0.53 -0.23 1.56
CA SER A 135 -1.07 -1.45 2.15
C SER A 135 -1.01 -2.65 1.21
N LEU A 136 -1.21 -2.44 -0.10
CA LEU A 136 -1.15 -3.48 -1.12
C LEU A 136 0.23 -4.12 -1.24
N VAL A 137 1.29 -3.40 -0.89
CA VAL A 137 2.68 -3.90 -0.98
C VAL A 137 3.19 -4.36 0.39
N THR A 138 2.85 -3.67 1.49
CA THR A 138 3.44 -3.95 2.81
C THR A 138 2.63 -4.91 3.67
N THR A 139 1.32 -5.06 3.42
CA THR A 139 0.42 -5.85 4.28
C THR A 139 -0.22 -7.05 3.58
N ARG A 140 0.16 -7.33 2.33
CA ARG A 140 -0.40 -8.41 1.52
C ARG A 140 0.69 -9.34 1.03
N ALA A 141 0.37 -10.64 1.00
CA ALA A 141 1.20 -11.60 0.31
C ALA A 141 1.17 -11.33 -1.21
N LEU A 142 2.33 -11.48 -1.87
CA LEU A 142 2.45 -11.38 -3.32
C LEU A 142 2.44 -12.76 -3.96
N PHE A 143 1.47 -13.01 -4.83
CA PHE A 143 1.31 -14.23 -5.61
C PHE A 143 1.80 -14.08 -7.05
N GLU A 144 1.68 -15.14 -7.84
CA GLU A 144 2.28 -15.28 -9.17
C GLU A 144 1.55 -14.46 -10.23
N HIS A 145 0.20 -14.45 -10.24
CA HIS A 145 -0.56 -13.62 -11.17
C HIS A 145 -0.65 -12.22 -10.60
N ARG A 146 -0.09 -11.23 -11.29
CA ARG A 146 0.01 -9.85 -10.81
C ARG A 146 -0.59 -8.87 -11.80
N ALA A 147 -1.14 -7.79 -11.25
CA ALA A 147 -1.48 -6.59 -12.00
C ALA A 147 -0.96 -5.36 -11.26
N VAL A 148 -0.52 -4.36 -12.02
CA VAL A 148 -0.21 -3.03 -11.50
C VAL A 148 -1.09 -2.03 -12.24
N ILE A 149 -1.87 -1.27 -11.48
CA ILE A 149 -2.66 -0.16 -12.00
C ILE A 149 -1.90 1.12 -11.64
N VAL A 150 -1.60 1.94 -12.65
CA VAL A 150 -0.84 3.19 -12.46
C VAL A 150 -1.75 4.36 -12.81
N GLY A 151 -1.89 5.31 -11.89
CA GLY A 151 -2.74 6.48 -12.10
C GLY A 151 -2.45 7.62 -11.13
N PRO A 152 -2.72 8.88 -11.52
CA PRO A 152 -2.45 10.06 -10.70
C PRO A 152 -3.57 10.34 -9.67
N ASP A 153 -4.70 9.67 -9.79
CA ASP A 153 -5.89 9.96 -9.00
C ASP A 153 -6.75 8.70 -8.79
N ARG A 154 -7.68 8.82 -7.84
CA ARG A 154 -8.61 7.74 -7.46
C ARG A 154 -9.44 7.27 -8.65
N ASP A 155 -9.93 8.17 -9.49
CA ASP A 155 -10.85 7.84 -10.58
C ASP A 155 -10.14 6.94 -11.61
N THR A 156 -8.89 7.27 -11.96
CA THR A 156 -8.04 6.47 -12.85
C THR A 156 -7.76 5.09 -12.24
N LEU A 157 -7.44 5.03 -10.95
CA LEU A 157 -7.13 3.79 -10.24
C LEU A 157 -8.35 2.88 -10.12
N VAL A 158 -9.52 3.43 -9.81
CA VAL A 158 -10.81 2.71 -9.72
C VAL A 158 -11.28 2.24 -11.10
N ALA A 159 -11.11 3.04 -12.15
CA ALA A 159 -11.37 2.63 -13.53
C ALA A 159 -10.47 1.46 -13.93
N GLY A 160 -9.18 1.51 -13.57
CA GLY A 160 -8.23 0.41 -13.74
C GLY A 160 -8.67 -0.86 -13.01
N LEU A 161 -9.10 -0.76 -11.75
CA LEU A 161 -9.63 -1.89 -10.97
C LEU A 161 -10.87 -2.51 -11.62
N THR A 162 -11.78 -1.67 -12.13
CA THR A 162 -12.99 -2.11 -12.82
C THR A 162 -12.62 -2.89 -14.08
N SER A 163 -11.74 -2.34 -14.92
CA SER A 163 -11.26 -3.00 -16.13
C SER A 163 -10.57 -4.35 -15.83
N LEU A 164 -9.78 -4.40 -14.75
CA LEU A 164 -9.11 -5.60 -14.27
C LEU A 164 -10.14 -6.64 -13.80
N ALA A 165 -11.11 -6.23 -12.97
CA ALA A 165 -12.18 -7.08 -12.46
C ALA A 165 -13.03 -7.70 -13.57
N ASP A 166 -13.29 -6.95 -14.64
CA ASP A 166 -14.07 -7.41 -15.79
C ASP A 166 -13.25 -8.27 -16.76
N GLY A 167 -11.92 -8.29 -16.61
CA GLY A 167 -11.02 -9.03 -17.49
C GLY A 167 -10.75 -8.34 -18.83
N ASN A 168 -10.93 -7.02 -18.89
CA ASN A 168 -10.71 -6.18 -20.07
C ASN A 168 -9.73 -5.04 -19.71
N PRO A 169 -8.45 -5.35 -19.38
CA PRO A 169 -7.48 -4.35 -18.90
C PRO A 169 -7.25 -3.26 -19.94
N THR A 170 -7.19 -2.02 -19.48
CA THR A 170 -6.86 -0.84 -20.29
C THR A 170 -5.35 -0.54 -20.25
N ALA A 171 -4.91 0.49 -20.97
CA ALA A 171 -3.50 0.90 -21.01
C ALA A 171 -2.89 1.26 -19.65
N THR A 172 -3.70 1.59 -18.64
CA THR A 172 -3.24 1.91 -17.28
C THR A 172 -3.03 0.66 -16.41
N VAL A 173 -3.35 -0.54 -16.93
CA VAL A 173 -3.25 -1.81 -16.23
C VAL A 173 -2.22 -2.70 -16.91
N VAL A 174 -1.10 -2.94 -16.21
CA VAL A 174 -0.08 -3.89 -16.65
C VAL A 174 -0.32 -5.22 -15.93
N GLN A 175 -0.48 -6.30 -16.68
CA GLN A 175 -0.67 -7.65 -16.13
C GLN A 175 0.46 -8.59 -16.53
N GLY A 176 0.73 -9.57 -15.68
CA GLY A 176 1.66 -10.64 -16.02
C GLY A 176 1.70 -11.71 -14.94
N THR A 177 2.44 -12.77 -15.24
CA THR A 177 2.78 -13.81 -14.26
C THR A 177 4.23 -13.63 -13.86
N ALA A 178 4.49 -13.48 -12.56
CA ALA A 178 5.83 -13.31 -12.04
C ALA A 178 6.64 -14.60 -12.22
N ALA A 179 7.85 -14.47 -12.77
CA ALA A 179 8.83 -15.54 -12.80
C ALA A 179 9.59 -15.63 -11.46
N ALA A 180 10.06 -16.83 -11.12
CA ALA A 180 11.06 -17.00 -10.08
C ALA A 180 12.43 -16.51 -10.58
N ASP A 181 13.29 -16.05 -9.67
CA ASP A 181 14.70 -15.74 -9.92
C ASP A 181 14.96 -14.74 -11.06
N VAL A 182 14.29 -13.59 -11.03
CA VAL A 182 14.52 -12.49 -11.98
C VAL A 182 15.93 -11.92 -11.83
N ARG A 183 16.67 -11.86 -12.93
CA ARG A 183 17.99 -11.20 -13.02
C ARG A 183 17.91 -10.04 -14.02
N PRO A 184 17.64 -8.81 -13.55
CA PRO A 184 17.48 -7.65 -14.43
C PRO A 184 18.76 -7.36 -15.21
N VAL A 185 18.63 -6.94 -16.46
CA VAL A 185 19.73 -6.39 -17.27
C VAL A 185 19.38 -4.96 -17.62
N PHE A 186 20.26 -4.01 -17.32
CA PHE A 186 20.06 -2.63 -17.77
C PHE A 186 20.62 -2.45 -19.17
N VAL A 187 19.78 -1.95 -20.06
CA VAL A 187 20.11 -1.70 -21.47
C VAL A 187 20.23 -0.19 -21.66
N PHE A 188 21.38 0.25 -22.16
CA PHE A 188 21.74 1.65 -22.35
C PHE A 188 21.84 1.96 -23.85
N PRO A 189 20.72 2.27 -24.52
CA PRO A 189 20.73 2.50 -25.95
C PRO A 189 21.56 3.74 -26.32
N GLY A 190 22.07 3.75 -27.55
CA GLY A 190 22.71 4.92 -28.14
C GLY A 190 21.71 6.01 -28.53
N GLN A 191 22.11 6.88 -29.46
CA GLN A 191 21.27 7.95 -29.98
C GLN A 191 20.08 7.42 -30.79
N GLY A 192 18.92 8.08 -30.68
CA GLY A 192 17.71 7.78 -31.47
C GLY A 192 16.40 7.84 -30.69
N SER A 193 16.45 7.80 -29.35
CA SER A 193 15.27 7.82 -28.48
C SER A 193 15.06 9.16 -27.75
N GLN A 194 15.88 10.17 -28.04
CA GLN A 194 15.78 11.49 -27.42
C GLN A 194 14.52 12.23 -27.89
N TRP A 195 13.96 13.06 -27.02
CA TRP A 195 12.89 13.99 -27.32
C TRP A 195 13.00 15.22 -26.41
N GLU A 196 12.46 16.36 -26.86
CA GLU A 196 12.57 17.62 -26.14
C GLU A 196 11.79 17.59 -24.82
N GLY A 197 12.45 17.95 -23.71
CA GLY A 197 11.85 17.89 -22.37
C GLY A 197 11.93 16.51 -21.70
N MET A 198 12.62 15.53 -22.31
CA MET A 198 12.82 14.22 -21.68
C MET A 198 13.47 14.35 -20.30
N ALA A 199 12.93 13.61 -19.33
CA ALA A 199 13.39 13.59 -17.93
C ALA A 199 13.36 14.96 -17.20
N GLY A 200 12.81 16.02 -17.79
CA GLY A 200 12.72 17.34 -17.16
C GLY A 200 11.89 17.33 -15.89
N GLU A 201 10.77 16.59 -15.87
CA GLU A 201 9.92 16.44 -14.68
C GLU A 201 10.66 15.72 -13.54
N LEU A 202 11.48 14.72 -13.85
CA LEU A 202 12.23 13.93 -12.87
C LEU A 202 13.25 14.77 -12.08
N LEU A 203 13.71 15.90 -12.63
CA LEU A 203 14.55 16.85 -11.87
C LEU A 203 13.81 17.50 -10.70
N GLY A 204 12.47 17.60 -10.77
CA GLY A 204 11.63 18.15 -9.71
C GLY A 204 10.93 17.09 -8.87
N SER A 205 10.63 15.92 -9.45
CA SER A 205 9.88 14.86 -8.78
C SER A 205 10.75 13.78 -8.15
N SER A 206 12.00 13.56 -8.58
CA SER A 206 12.87 12.53 -8.01
C SER A 206 14.15 13.12 -7.42
N PRO A 207 14.31 13.14 -6.08
CA PRO A 207 15.54 13.64 -5.46
C PRO A 207 16.76 12.79 -5.85
N VAL A 208 16.58 11.48 -6.05
CA VAL A 208 17.64 10.56 -6.49
C VAL A 208 18.10 10.89 -7.92
N PHE A 209 17.15 11.11 -8.83
CA PHE A 209 17.46 11.51 -10.21
C PHE A 209 18.16 12.87 -10.25
N ALA A 210 17.62 13.85 -9.54
CA ALA A 210 18.17 15.20 -9.50
C ALA A 210 19.60 15.23 -8.95
N ALA A 211 19.88 14.48 -7.88
CA ALA A 211 21.22 14.35 -7.32
C ALA A 211 22.21 13.76 -8.34
N ARG A 212 21.83 12.68 -9.02
CA ARG A 212 22.70 12.04 -10.02
C ARG A 212 22.93 12.91 -11.25
N MET A 213 21.91 13.65 -11.69
CA MET A 213 22.05 14.63 -12.76
C MET A 213 22.99 15.77 -12.38
N ALA A 214 22.98 16.23 -11.12
CA ALA A 214 23.90 17.25 -10.64
C ALA A 214 25.36 16.78 -10.62
N GLU A 215 25.63 15.52 -10.24
CA GLU A 215 26.96 14.92 -10.36
C GLU A 215 27.43 14.85 -11.82
N CYS A 216 26.53 14.52 -12.75
CA CYS A 216 26.84 14.48 -14.18
C CYS A 216 27.13 15.88 -14.75
N ASP A 217 26.37 16.90 -14.34
CA ASP A 217 26.62 18.30 -14.72
C ASP A 217 28.00 18.75 -14.26
N GLU A 218 28.36 18.48 -13.01
CA GLU A 218 29.69 18.79 -12.46
C GLU A 218 30.80 18.14 -13.28
N ALA A 219 30.65 16.85 -13.62
CA ALA A 219 31.64 16.10 -14.38
C ALA A 219 31.79 16.61 -15.83
N LEU A 220 30.71 17.09 -16.44
CA LEU A 220 30.70 17.59 -17.82
C LEU A 220 31.18 19.05 -17.94
N ARG A 221 31.06 19.85 -16.88
CA ARG A 221 31.22 21.31 -16.93
C ARG A 221 32.54 21.79 -17.56
N ALA A 222 33.62 21.03 -17.40
CA ALA A 222 34.92 21.39 -18.00
C ALA A 222 35.03 21.13 -19.52
N PHE A 223 34.08 20.39 -20.09
CA PHE A 223 34.12 19.91 -21.48
C PHE A 223 33.04 20.52 -22.38
N VAL A 224 32.08 21.26 -21.80
CA VAL A 224 30.94 21.82 -22.52
C VAL A 224 30.77 23.31 -22.20
N ASP A 225 30.18 24.05 -23.13
CA ASP A 225 29.87 25.48 -23.02
C ASP A 225 28.38 25.76 -22.71
N TRP A 226 27.63 24.71 -22.35
CA TRP A 226 26.19 24.74 -22.07
C TRP A 226 25.87 24.06 -20.74
N SER A 227 24.66 24.32 -20.21
CA SER A 227 24.16 23.77 -18.95
C SER A 227 23.33 22.51 -19.19
N LEU A 228 23.71 21.39 -18.57
CA LEU A 228 22.99 20.12 -18.71
C LEU A 228 21.54 20.23 -18.23
N VAL A 229 21.36 20.91 -17.09
CA VAL A 229 20.04 21.11 -16.50
C VAL A 229 19.15 21.96 -17.40
N ASP A 230 19.70 23.01 -18.04
CA ASP A 230 18.92 23.88 -18.91
C ASP A 230 18.51 23.19 -20.21
N VAL A 231 19.39 22.35 -20.78
CA VAL A 231 19.06 21.52 -21.94
C VAL A 231 17.95 20.53 -21.62
N VAL A 232 18.04 19.82 -20.49
CA VAL A 232 17.02 18.84 -20.06
C VAL A 232 15.67 19.50 -19.75
N ARG A 233 15.68 20.71 -19.19
CA ARG A 233 14.46 21.50 -18.92
C ARG A 233 13.87 22.18 -20.16
N GLY A 234 14.59 22.17 -21.29
CA GLY A 234 14.16 22.89 -22.50
C GLY A 234 14.09 24.41 -22.31
N VAL A 235 15.01 24.98 -21.51
CA VAL A 235 15.03 26.43 -21.25
C VAL A 235 15.38 27.16 -22.56
N GLY A 236 14.64 28.22 -22.88
CA GLY A 236 14.89 29.03 -24.07
C GLY A 236 16.32 29.57 -24.10
N GLY A 237 17.06 29.25 -25.17
CA GLY A 237 18.48 29.60 -25.34
C GLY A 237 19.46 28.46 -25.05
N ALA A 238 19.01 27.35 -24.46
CA ALA A 238 19.80 26.13 -24.38
C ALA A 238 19.97 25.49 -25.79
N PRO A 239 21.09 24.80 -26.05
CA PRO A 239 21.26 24.11 -27.32
C PRO A 239 20.26 22.95 -27.47
N GLY A 240 19.76 22.75 -28.68
CA GLY A 240 18.83 21.65 -28.99
C GLY A 240 19.52 20.28 -29.07
N LEU A 241 18.71 19.22 -28.91
CA LEU A 241 19.15 17.82 -28.94
C LEU A 241 19.48 17.29 -30.36
N GLU A 242 19.47 18.15 -31.38
CA GLU A 242 19.89 17.79 -32.75
C GLU A 242 21.42 17.77 -32.91
N ARG A 243 22.13 18.48 -32.03
CA ARG A 243 23.60 18.55 -32.01
C ARG A 243 24.17 17.30 -31.35
N VAL A 244 25.00 16.55 -32.08
CA VAL A 244 25.61 15.30 -31.60
C VAL A 244 26.44 15.50 -30.32
N ASP A 245 27.17 16.62 -30.26
CA ASP A 245 27.99 17.02 -29.12
C ASP A 245 27.19 17.46 -27.89
N VAL A 246 25.87 17.63 -28.03
CA VAL A 246 24.93 17.93 -26.94
C VAL A 246 24.13 16.68 -26.55
N VAL A 247 23.53 16.02 -27.54
CA VAL A 247 22.63 14.88 -27.31
C VAL A 247 23.33 13.68 -26.69
N GLN A 248 24.58 13.39 -27.06
CA GLN A 248 25.29 12.23 -26.51
C GLN A 248 25.63 12.41 -25.02
N PRO A 249 26.22 13.53 -24.57
CA PRO A 249 26.43 13.75 -23.14
C PRO A 249 25.11 13.85 -22.34
N VAL A 250 24.07 14.46 -22.90
CA VAL A 250 22.76 14.54 -22.24
C VAL A 250 22.15 13.15 -22.07
N LEU A 251 22.12 12.33 -23.12
CA LEU A 251 21.61 10.96 -23.06
C LEU A 251 22.40 10.12 -22.06
N TRP A 252 23.72 10.24 -22.03
CA TRP A 252 24.56 9.58 -21.03
C TRP A 252 24.12 9.95 -19.60
N ALA A 253 24.03 11.25 -19.30
CA ALA A 253 23.65 11.74 -17.98
C ALA A 253 22.24 11.28 -17.56
N VAL A 254 21.27 11.36 -18.48
CA VAL A 254 19.90 10.89 -18.25
C VAL A 254 19.88 9.39 -17.96
N MET A 255 20.57 8.59 -18.77
CA MET A 255 20.57 7.14 -18.63
C MET A 255 21.22 6.67 -17.31
N VAL A 256 22.37 7.23 -16.92
CA VAL A 256 23.00 6.88 -15.64
C VAL A 256 22.18 7.36 -14.45
N SER A 257 21.44 8.47 -14.60
CA SER A 257 20.52 8.98 -13.57
C SER A 257 19.28 8.11 -13.43
N LEU A 258 18.68 7.65 -14.52
CA LEU A 258 17.60 6.66 -14.49
C LEU A 258 18.05 5.33 -13.87
N ALA A 259 19.30 4.91 -14.15
CA ALA A 259 19.86 3.71 -13.55
C ALA A 259 19.95 3.84 -12.01
N GLU A 260 20.32 5.01 -11.47
CA GLU A 260 20.31 5.22 -10.01
C GLU A 260 18.89 5.24 -9.42
N VAL A 261 17.91 5.80 -10.13
CA VAL A 261 16.49 5.72 -9.71
C VAL A 261 16.06 4.25 -9.57
N TRP A 262 16.31 3.42 -10.58
CA TRP A 262 16.00 1.99 -10.50
C TRP A 262 16.71 1.29 -9.33
N ARG A 263 17.99 1.60 -9.10
CA ARG A 263 18.76 1.03 -7.99
C ARG A 263 18.20 1.45 -6.63
N SER A 264 17.75 2.69 -6.49
CA SER A 264 17.13 3.18 -5.25
C SER A 264 15.78 2.52 -4.95
N CYS A 265 15.06 2.05 -5.99
CA CYS A 265 13.88 1.18 -5.84
C CYS A 265 14.24 -0.29 -5.55
N GLY A 266 15.51 -0.62 -5.33
CA GLY A 266 16.00 -1.98 -5.06
C GLY A 266 16.21 -2.85 -6.30
N VAL A 267 16.07 -2.30 -7.51
CA VAL A 267 16.34 -3.04 -8.75
C VAL A 267 17.83 -2.95 -9.08
N LEU A 268 18.56 -4.01 -8.75
CA LEU A 268 19.99 -4.13 -9.03
C LEU A 268 20.22 -4.92 -10.33
N PRO A 269 20.95 -4.38 -11.32
CA PRO A 269 21.24 -5.10 -12.55
C PRO A 269 22.23 -6.25 -12.29
N ALA A 270 21.94 -7.42 -12.83
CA ALA A 270 22.86 -8.56 -12.86
C ALA A 270 23.92 -8.41 -13.96
N ALA A 271 23.60 -7.65 -15.01
CA ALA A 271 24.50 -7.26 -16.10
C ALA A 271 24.03 -5.94 -16.72
N VAL A 272 24.90 -5.32 -17.51
CA VAL A 272 24.59 -4.13 -18.31
C VAL A 272 25.01 -4.37 -19.76
N VAL A 273 24.31 -3.73 -20.71
CA VAL A 273 24.66 -3.72 -22.13
C VAL A 273 24.36 -2.34 -22.71
N GLY A 274 25.19 -1.85 -23.63
CA GLY A 274 25.02 -0.59 -24.34
C GLY A 274 25.71 -0.63 -25.70
#